data_AF-A0A016SK90-F1
#
_entry.id   AF-A0A016SK90-F1
#
_cell.length_a   1.000
_cell.length_b   1.000
_cell.length_c   1.000
_cell.angle_alpha   90.00
_cell.angle_beta   90.00
_cell.angle_gamma   90.00
#
_symmetry.space_group_name_H-M   'P 1'
#
loop_
_entity.id
_entity.type
_entity.pdbx_description
1 polymer ?
#
loop_
_entity_poly.entity_id
_entity_poly.type
_entity_poly.pdbx_seq_one_letter_code
_entity_poly.pdbx_strand_id
1 'polypeptide(L)'
;MPTSSDQPMQLTYLCARFIALQLFKTNIRWRRISDVAYSLRDFIDQLRLPPKAKKGIRTALAEVLREVRRWDEKHAEMFLEEPKIKRRVMNRSEHLRTFYEHLLWKTSAIQIDDYASARQLIATECSNWPQMQFQLACMYAMTDWIEDDIRFDKYRRITFKKRLSDHPVYDFWLTLMESNWDVFFDTETRVPNQKLTLCFQFAIRHGYFQLVEYIWEKIGDNTKEYIGLLQWRSLCFRARDRDTMRFLCTKLCAMNPVGVARISWTAFFDTFYNSVNNEQSDIVVQNKFRKRLEFLIENCCPELRKRLLNMENFRIVSDAFRYNQAETFAFLLEHMDGDQLRNAREVVDRIQDRYNDVNGERLRHAMIHRQMTIG
;
A
#
# COMPACT_ATOMS: atom_id res chain seq x y z
N MET A 1 0.78 12.26 -15.68
CA MET A 1 -0.23 13.29 -15.35
C MET A 1 -0.03 13.69 -13.90
N PRO A 2 -0.06 14.98 -13.56
CA PRO A 2 0.20 15.44 -12.21
C PRO A 2 -1.00 15.09 -11.33
N THR A 3 -0.79 14.19 -10.36
CA THR A 3 -1.75 13.94 -9.29
C THR A 3 -1.77 15.17 -8.39
N SER A 4 -2.94 15.80 -8.28
CA SER A 4 -3.22 16.87 -7.33
C SER A 4 -2.92 16.44 -5.89
N SER A 5 -1.81 16.92 -5.34
CA SER A 5 -1.55 16.91 -3.89
C SER A 5 -0.71 18.09 -3.41
N ASP A 6 -0.77 19.23 -4.09
CA ASP A 6 -0.08 20.46 -3.65
C ASP A 6 -0.97 21.33 -2.75
N GLN A 7 -1.55 20.71 -1.71
CA GLN A 7 -1.86 21.50 -0.52
C GLN A 7 -0.54 21.70 0.24
N PRO A 8 -0.16 22.95 0.60
CA PRO A 8 1.02 23.18 1.39
C PRO A 8 0.87 22.43 2.71
N MET A 9 1.76 21.48 2.95
CA MET A 9 1.70 20.68 4.16
C MET A 9 1.86 21.57 5.39
N GLN A 10 1.01 21.33 6.39
CA GLN A 10 1.07 22.08 7.63
C GLN A 10 2.47 21.97 8.25
N LEU A 11 3.04 23.11 8.69
CA LEU A 11 4.36 23.16 9.32
C LEU A 11 4.47 22.17 10.49
N THR A 12 3.37 21.99 11.24
CA THR A 12 3.24 21.02 12.33
C THR A 12 3.51 19.58 11.87
N TYR A 13 2.97 19.18 10.71
CA TYR A 13 3.22 17.88 10.12
C TYR A 13 4.68 17.71 9.72
N LEU A 14 5.26 18.71 9.04
CA LEU A 14 6.65 18.70 8.59
C LEU A 14 7.63 18.56 9.77
N CYS A 15 7.42 19.34 10.84
CA CYS A 15 8.22 19.27 12.06
C CYS A 15 8.08 17.91 12.76
N ALA A 16 6.86 17.41 12.93
CA ALA A 16 6.62 16.11 13.57
C ALA A 16 7.26 14.96 12.77
N ARG A 17 7.16 15.01 11.43
CA ARG A 17 7.84 14.07 10.52
C ARG A 17 9.35 14.12 10.71
N PHE A 18 9.95 15.31 10.67
CA PHE A 18 11.40 15.45 10.81
C PHE A 18 11.90 14.86 12.13
N ILE A 19 11.24 15.22 13.25
CA ILE A 19 11.59 14.70 14.58
C ILE A 19 11.45 13.18 14.62
N ALA A 20 10.33 12.63 14.14
CA ALA A 20 10.07 11.19 14.16
C ALA A 20 11.11 10.40 13.34
N LEU A 21 11.47 10.89 12.16
CA LEU A 21 12.48 10.25 11.30
C LEU A 21 13.86 10.28 11.94
N GLN A 22 14.25 11.41 12.55
CA GLN A 22 15.53 11.51 13.25
C GLN A 22 15.58 10.56 14.46
N LEU A 23 14.54 10.57 15.29
CA LEU A 23 14.44 9.66 16.44
C LEU A 23 14.52 8.20 16.02
N PHE A 24 13.87 7.82 14.92
CA PHE A 24 13.96 6.47 14.38
C PHE A 24 15.39 6.13 13.93
N LYS A 25 15.98 6.97 13.06
CA LYS A 25 17.32 6.73 12.50
C LYS A 25 18.39 6.60 13.57
N THR A 26 18.38 7.47 14.59
CA THR A 26 19.38 7.42 15.67
C THR A 26 19.23 6.21 16.57
N ASN A 27 18.06 5.57 16.61
CA ASN A 27 17.75 4.49 17.55
C ASN A 27 17.62 3.11 16.91
N ILE A 28 17.51 2.99 15.58
CA ILE A 28 17.17 1.72 14.92
C ILE A 28 18.34 0.76 14.80
N ARG A 29 19.57 1.23 14.52
CA ARG A 29 20.84 0.49 14.36
C ARG A 29 20.75 -1.03 14.66
N TRP A 30 20.25 -1.82 13.69
CA TRP A 30 20.05 -3.30 13.70
C TRP A 30 19.04 -3.88 14.70
N ARG A 31 18.42 -3.06 15.55
CA ARG A 31 17.42 -3.44 16.55
C ARG A 31 16.11 -3.85 15.90
N ARG A 32 15.30 -4.62 16.66
CA ARG A 32 13.94 -4.93 16.24
C ARG A 32 13.08 -3.68 16.36
N ILE A 33 12.13 -3.52 15.43
CA ILE A 33 11.20 -2.38 15.40
C ILE A 33 10.38 -2.30 16.71
N SER A 34 10.05 -3.45 17.32
CA SER A 34 9.38 -3.52 18.63
C SER A 34 10.18 -2.84 19.74
N ASP A 35 11.49 -3.07 19.78
CA ASP A 35 12.35 -2.63 20.87
C ASP A 35 12.57 -1.12 20.78
N VAL A 36 12.69 -0.61 19.55
CA VAL A 36 12.76 0.82 19.25
C VAL A 36 11.44 1.51 19.59
N ALA A 37 10.30 0.90 19.24
CA ALA A 37 8.98 1.44 19.56
C ALA A 37 8.80 1.62 21.08
N TYR A 38 9.18 0.61 21.86
CA TYR A 38 9.11 0.66 23.33
C TYR A 38 10.02 1.76 23.88
N SER A 39 11.30 1.75 23.50
CA SER A 39 12.31 2.69 23.97
C SER A 39 11.96 4.16 23.65
N LEU A 40 11.46 4.43 22.43
CA LEU A 40 11.10 5.79 22.03
C LEU A 40 9.81 6.28 22.67
N ARG A 41 8.86 5.38 22.98
CA ARG A 41 7.65 5.76 23.71
C ARG A 41 8.02 6.32 25.08
N ASP A 42 8.81 5.57 25.84
CA ASP A 42 9.19 5.96 27.20
C ASP A 42 10.04 7.25 27.18
N PHE A 43 10.90 7.41 26.16
CA PHE A 43 11.66 8.64 25.95
C PHE A 43 10.76 9.87 25.70
N ILE A 44 9.77 9.78 24.81
CA ILE A 44 8.85 10.88 24.51
C ILE A 44 8.02 11.28 25.73
N ASP A 45 7.68 10.31 26.57
CA ASP A 45 6.88 10.53 27.78
C ASP A 45 7.63 11.40 28.79
N GLN A 46 8.95 11.23 28.88
CA GLN A 46 9.84 12.00 29.76
C GLN A 46 10.13 13.43 29.26
N LEU A 47 9.89 13.74 27.99
CA LEU A 47 10.16 15.08 27.45
C LEU A 47 9.26 16.14 28.10
N ARG A 48 9.81 17.33 28.39
CA ARG A 48 9.04 18.48 28.89
C ARG A 48 8.38 19.25 27.72
N LEU A 49 7.46 18.60 27.02
CA LEU A 49 6.72 19.17 25.88
C LEU A 49 5.22 19.26 26.16
N PRO A 50 4.50 20.23 25.56
CA PRO A 50 3.05 20.31 25.64
C PRO A 50 2.36 19.01 25.16
N PRO A 51 1.23 18.59 25.77
CA PRO A 51 0.56 17.33 25.42
C PRO A 51 0.22 17.19 23.93
N LYS A 52 -0.21 18.29 23.28
CA LYS A 52 -0.49 18.31 21.83
C LYS A 52 0.76 18.00 20.99
N ALA A 53 1.91 18.55 21.36
CA ALA A 53 3.18 18.31 20.67
C ALA A 53 3.63 16.85 20.85
N LYS A 54 3.54 16.31 22.08
CA LYS A 54 3.82 14.89 22.34
C LYS A 54 2.94 13.98 21.49
N LYS A 55 1.63 14.27 21.43
CA LYS A 55 0.68 13.52 20.59
C LYS A 55 1.10 13.54 19.12
N GLY A 56 1.44 14.71 18.58
CA GLY A 56 1.92 14.85 17.19
C GLY A 56 3.16 14.01 16.89
N ILE A 57 4.17 14.05 17.78
CA ILE A 57 5.40 13.25 17.64
C ILE A 57 5.09 11.75 17.72
N ARG A 58 4.27 11.31 18.69
CA ARG A 58 3.87 9.89 18.82
C ARG A 58 3.14 9.39 17.58
N THR A 59 2.23 10.18 17.03
CA THR A 59 1.51 9.83 15.79
C THR A 59 2.48 9.71 14.62
N ALA A 60 3.36 10.69 14.41
CA ALA A 60 4.36 10.64 13.34
C ALA A 60 5.32 9.45 13.49
N LEU A 61 5.77 9.16 14.72
CA LEU A 61 6.64 8.01 14.99
C LEU A 61 5.93 6.68 14.76
N ALA A 62 4.67 6.54 15.17
CA ALA A 62 3.87 5.36 14.89
C ALA A 62 3.73 5.10 13.38
N GLU A 63 3.58 6.17 12.58
CA GLU A 63 3.56 6.07 11.12
C GLU A 63 4.93 5.66 10.54
N VAL A 64 6.03 6.20 11.05
CA VAL A 64 7.39 5.78 10.64
C VAL A 64 7.60 4.28 10.91
N LEU A 65 7.28 3.81 12.12
CA LEU A 65 7.42 2.41 12.51
C LEU A 65 6.51 1.49 11.68
N ARG A 66 5.28 1.92 11.39
CA ARG A 66 4.33 1.20 10.53
C ARG A 66 4.88 1.08 9.11
N GLU A 67 5.45 2.16 8.58
CA GLU A 67 5.98 2.20 7.22
C GLU A 67 7.22 1.30 7.07
N VAL A 68 8.11 1.28 8.06
CA VAL A 68 9.26 0.35 8.09
C VAL A 68 8.81 -1.10 8.20
N ARG A 69 7.81 -1.40 9.04
CA ARG A 69 7.22 -2.77 9.10
C ARG A 69 6.62 -3.18 7.76
N ARG A 70 5.92 -2.27 7.08
CA ARG A 70 5.37 -2.51 5.74
C ARG A 70 6.49 -2.81 4.74
N TRP A 71 7.59 -2.08 4.79
CA TRP A 71 8.78 -2.35 3.96
C TRP A 71 9.39 -3.73 4.29
N ASP A 72 9.59 -4.03 5.58
CA ASP A 72 10.16 -5.29 6.06
C ASP A 72 9.32 -6.50 5.63
N GLU A 73 8.01 -6.46 5.90
CA GLU A 73 7.07 -7.51 5.53
C GLU A 73 7.03 -7.72 4.01
N LYS A 74 7.08 -6.66 3.21
CA LYS A 74 7.13 -6.74 1.74
C LYS A 74 8.41 -7.43 1.26
N HIS A 75 9.57 -7.04 1.80
CA HIS A 75 10.87 -7.55 1.37
C HIS A 75 11.20 -8.92 1.98
N ALA A 76 10.52 -9.34 3.04
CA ALA A 76 10.64 -10.69 3.58
C ALA A 76 10.25 -11.75 2.54
N GLU A 77 9.31 -11.41 1.65
CA GLU A 77 8.83 -12.26 0.55
C GLU A 77 9.92 -12.54 -0.50
N MET A 78 11.02 -11.78 -0.50
CA MET A 78 12.16 -12.04 -1.40
C MET A 78 12.90 -13.33 -1.04
N PHE A 79 12.74 -13.82 0.18
CA PHE A 79 13.43 -14.99 0.69
C PHE A 79 12.52 -16.21 0.60
N LEU A 80 13.04 -17.30 0.04
CA LEU A 80 12.37 -18.60 0.09
C LEU A 80 12.30 -19.09 1.54
N GLU A 81 11.12 -19.53 1.97
CA GLU A 81 10.96 -20.18 3.28
C GLU A 81 11.72 -21.51 3.26
N GLU A 82 12.77 -21.63 4.09
CA GLU A 82 13.41 -22.92 4.29
C GLU A 82 12.48 -23.82 5.12
N PRO A 83 12.36 -25.12 4.78
CA PRO A 83 11.64 -26.06 5.64
C PRO A 83 12.22 -25.95 7.05
N LYS A 84 11.35 -25.85 8.06
CA LYS A 84 11.71 -25.64 9.47
C LYS A 84 12.55 -26.81 10.00
N ILE A 85 13.83 -26.84 9.64
CA ILE A 85 14.81 -27.74 10.22
C ILE A 85 15.05 -27.24 11.65
N LYS A 86 15.07 -28.16 12.61
CA LYS A 86 15.12 -27.95 14.07
C LYS A 86 16.30 -27.10 14.61
N ARG A 87 17.08 -26.42 13.77
CA ARG A 87 18.17 -25.53 14.19
C ARG A 87 17.67 -24.10 14.32
N ARG A 88 18.12 -23.42 15.38
CA ARG A 88 17.96 -21.98 15.64
C ARG A 88 18.74 -21.13 14.60
N VAL A 89 18.50 -21.36 13.31
CA VAL A 89 19.06 -20.52 12.25
C VAL A 89 18.19 -19.27 12.18
N MET A 90 18.83 -18.11 12.27
CA MET A 90 18.18 -16.82 12.12
C MET A 90 17.43 -16.79 10.78
N ASN A 91 16.17 -16.34 10.77
CA ASN A 91 15.42 -16.24 9.52
C ASN A 91 16.19 -15.32 8.55
N ARG A 92 16.35 -15.71 7.28
CA ARG A 92 17.12 -14.92 6.30
C ARG A 92 16.58 -13.50 6.16
N SER A 93 15.27 -13.32 6.33
CA SER A 93 14.63 -12.00 6.35
C SER A 93 15.11 -11.10 7.49
N GLU A 94 15.68 -11.63 8.59
CA GLU A 94 16.23 -10.79 9.65
C GLU A 94 17.42 -9.93 9.20
N HIS A 95 18.07 -10.27 8.06
CA HIS A 95 19.08 -9.42 7.43
C HIS A 95 18.48 -8.11 6.91
N LEU A 96 17.17 -8.00 6.69
CA LEU A 96 16.56 -6.74 6.27
C LEU A 96 16.74 -5.61 7.28
N ARG A 97 16.90 -5.95 8.57
CA ARG A 97 17.17 -4.99 9.65
C ARG A 97 18.45 -4.19 9.44
N THR A 98 19.38 -4.75 8.66
CA THR A 98 20.64 -4.11 8.30
C THR A 98 20.44 -2.86 7.45
N PHE A 99 19.32 -2.79 6.73
CA PHE A 99 19.06 -1.73 5.76
C PHE A 99 18.19 -0.59 6.32
N TYR A 100 17.61 -0.73 7.50
CA TYR A 100 16.61 0.22 8.01
C TYR A 100 17.11 1.66 8.13
N GLU A 101 18.38 1.87 8.46
CA GLU A 101 18.96 3.23 8.56
C GLU A 101 19.24 3.87 7.19
N HIS A 102 19.37 3.04 6.15
CA HIS A 102 19.69 3.44 4.77
C HIS A 102 18.43 3.66 3.91
N LEU A 103 17.24 3.44 4.45
CA LEU A 103 15.98 3.64 3.72
C LEU A 103 15.77 5.11 3.35
N LEU A 104 15.42 5.33 2.09
CA LEU A 104 15.08 6.65 1.55
C LEU A 104 13.60 6.95 1.75
N TRP A 105 13.31 8.18 2.17
CA TRP A 105 11.95 8.63 2.46
C TRP A 105 11.52 9.67 1.43
N LYS A 106 10.28 9.59 0.95
CA LYS A 106 9.70 10.62 0.07
C LYS A 106 9.72 11.98 0.78
N THR A 107 10.07 13.05 0.07
CA THR A 107 10.30 14.39 0.65
C THR A 107 9.09 14.90 1.44
N SER A 108 7.88 14.69 0.90
CA SER A 108 6.64 15.22 1.41
C SER A 108 5.81 14.24 2.26
N ALA A 109 6.31 13.03 2.56
CA ALA A 109 5.49 12.05 3.26
C ALA A 109 6.30 11.18 4.22
N ILE A 110 5.63 10.60 5.22
CA ILE A 110 6.15 9.45 5.98
C ILE A 110 5.89 8.19 5.14
N GLN A 111 6.59 8.12 4.01
CA GLN A 111 6.55 7.01 3.08
C GLN A 111 7.98 6.70 2.62
N ILE A 112 8.36 5.43 2.64
CA ILE A 112 9.64 5.00 2.06
C ILE A 112 9.51 4.99 0.54
N ASP A 113 10.53 5.51 -0.14
CA ASP A 113 10.68 5.32 -1.57
C ASP A 113 11.34 3.96 -1.80
N ASP A 114 10.51 2.95 -2.06
CA ASP A 114 10.92 1.55 -2.18
C ASP A 114 11.97 1.35 -3.30
N TYR A 115 11.75 1.96 -4.46
CA TYR A 115 12.65 1.83 -5.61
C TYR A 115 13.96 2.58 -5.39
N ALA A 116 13.90 3.83 -4.95
CA ALA A 116 15.10 4.61 -4.68
C ALA A 116 15.93 3.95 -3.56
N SER A 117 15.27 3.43 -2.51
CA SER A 117 15.92 2.68 -1.45
C SER A 117 16.61 1.44 -2.00
N ALA A 118 15.90 0.60 -2.78
CA ALA A 118 16.49 -0.59 -3.37
C ALA A 118 17.70 -0.25 -4.25
N ARG A 119 17.62 0.80 -5.06
CA ARG A 119 18.70 1.22 -5.97
C ARG A 119 19.93 1.69 -5.18
N GLN A 120 19.72 2.46 -4.11
CA GLN A 120 20.81 2.85 -3.21
C GLN A 120 21.43 1.64 -2.52
N LEU A 121 20.61 0.76 -1.95
CA LEU A 121 21.08 -0.43 -1.22
C LEU A 121 21.93 -1.35 -2.10
N ILE A 122 21.50 -1.58 -3.35
CA ILE A 122 22.27 -2.35 -4.34
C ILE A 122 23.64 -1.72 -4.57
N ALA A 123 23.70 -0.41 -4.72
CA ALA A 123 24.91 0.33 -5.07
C ALA A 123 25.90 0.49 -3.90
N THR A 124 25.40 0.56 -2.67
CA THR A 124 26.20 0.92 -1.48
C THR A 124 26.35 -0.25 -0.52
N GLU A 125 25.24 -0.71 0.06
CA GLU A 125 25.22 -1.69 1.15
C GLU A 125 25.39 -3.15 0.69
N CYS A 126 25.04 -3.46 -0.56
CA CYS A 126 25.07 -4.83 -1.09
C CYS A 126 26.30 -5.13 -1.97
N SER A 127 27.33 -4.26 -1.97
CA SER A 127 28.51 -4.37 -2.83
C SER A 127 29.19 -5.75 -2.80
N ASN A 128 29.25 -6.38 -1.62
CA ASN A 128 29.84 -7.71 -1.40
C ASN A 128 28.81 -8.84 -1.36
N TRP A 129 27.55 -8.57 -1.72
CA TRP A 129 26.47 -9.55 -1.71
C TRP A 129 25.73 -9.61 -3.06
N PRO A 130 26.34 -10.25 -4.09
CA PRO A 130 25.77 -10.31 -5.44
C PRO A 130 24.36 -10.89 -5.50
N GLN A 131 24.06 -11.87 -4.64
CA GLN A 131 22.71 -12.46 -4.58
C GLN A 131 21.67 -11.42 -4.15
N MET A 132 21.93 -10.62 -3.10
CA MET A 132 20.99 -9.58 -2.65
C MET A 132 20.83 -8.48 -3.71
N GLN A 133 21.93 -8.12 -4.40
CA GLN A 133 21.87 -7.20 -5.53
C GLN A 133 20.93 -7.71 -6.62
N PHE A 134 21.10 -8.97 -7.02
CA PHE A 134 20.25 -9.62 -8.01
C PHE A 134 18.80 -9.69 -7.56
N GLN A 135 18.54 -10.09 -6.31
CA GLN A 135 17.18 -10.22 -5.77
C GLN A 135 16.44 -8.89 -5.76
N LEU A 136 17.07 -7.81 -5.26
CA LEU A 136 16.48 -6.47 -5.29
C LEU A 136 16.28 -5.97 -6.72
N ALA A 137 17.28 -6.14 -7.60
CA ALA A 137 17.16 -5.72 -8.99
C ALA A 137 15.97 -6.41 -9.69
N CYS A 138 15.81 -7.72 -9.49
CA CYS A 138 14.69 -8.51 -9.99
C CYS A 138 13.32 -8.01 -9.48
N MET A 139 13.20 -7.76 -8.18
CA MET A 139 11.95 -7.32 -7.56
C MET A 139 11.48 -5.95 -8.05
N TYR A 140 12.43 -5.09 -8.45
CA TYR A 140 12.17 -3.73 -8.89
C TYR A 140 12.38 -3.53 -10.40
N ALA A 141 12.50 -4.62 -11.16
CA ALA A 141 12.71 -4.62 -12.61
C ALA A 141 13.82 -3.67 -13.08
N MET A 142 14.95 -3.65 -12.36
CA MET A 142 16.12 -2.85 -12.72
C MET A 142 16.91 -3.53 -13.83
N THR A 143 16.43 -3.45 -15.08
CA THR A 143 17.00 -4.14 -16.24
C THR A 143 18.47 -3.77 -16.47
N ASP A 144 18.84 -2.51 -16.23
CA ASP A 144 20.21 -2.01 -16.26
C ASP A 144 21.17 -2.75 -15.31
N TRP A 145 20.65 -3.28 -14.21
CA TRP A 145 21.41 -4.13 -13.29
C TRP A 145 21.33 -5.61 -13.66
N ILE A 146 20.15 -6.11 -14.04
CA ILE A 146 19.92 -7.54 -14.31
C ILE A 146 20.72 -8.00 -15.53
N GLU A 147 20.82 -7.16 -16.55
CA GLU A 147 21.49 -7.45 -17.82
C GLU A 147 23.02 -7.22 -17.79
N ASP A 148 23.57 -6.75 -16.65
CA ASP A 148 25.01 -6.54 -16.50
C ASP A 148 25.76 -7.89 -16.47
N ASP A 149 26.33 -8.27 -17.62
CA ASP A 149 27.10 -9.51 -17.81
C ASP A 149 28.38 -9.56 -16.97
N ILE A 150 28.92 -8.43 -16.53
CA ILE A 150 30.10 -8.37 -15.66
C ILE A 150 29.70 -8.71 -14.23
N ARG A 151 28.58 -8.16 -13.76
CA ARG A 151 28.07 -8.44 -12.40
C ARG A 151 27.41 -9.79 -12.30
N PHE A 152 26.67 -10.20 -13.30
CA PHE A 152 25.90 -11.44 -13.32
C PHE A 152 26.31 -12.28 -14.53
N ASP A 153 27.56 -12.73 -14.53
CA ASP A 153 28.07 -13.63 -15.56
C ASP A 153 27.27 -14.95 -15.65
N LYS A 154 27.55 -15.72 -16.70
CA LYS A 154 26.90 -17.02 -16.96
C LYS A 154 26.98 -17.99 -15.77
N TYR A 155 28.11 -18.05 -15.06
CA TYR A 155 28.30 -18.97 -13.93
C TYR A 155 27.49 -18.54 -12.70
N ARG A 156 27.42 -17.24 -12.43
CA ARG A 156 26.57 -16.65 -11.40
C ARG A 156 25.10 -16.90 -11.70
N ARG A 157 24.64 -16.70 -12.94
CA ARG A 157 23.26 -17.03 -13.33
C ARG A 157 22.92 -18.50 -13.14
N ILE A 158 23.81 -19.41 -13.53
CA ILE A 158 23.63 -20.86 -13.27
C ILE A 158 23.52 -21.15 -11.77
N THR A 159 24.34 -20.48 -10.95
CA THR A 159 24.30 -20.63 -9.49
C THR A 159 23.01 -20.08 -8.88
N PHE A 160 22.57 -18.90 -9.33
CA PHE A 160 21.30 -18.31 -8.92
C PHE A 160 20.12 -19.18 -9.35
N LYS A 161 20.13 -19.72 -10.57
CA LYS A 161 19.11 -20.66 -11.03
C LYS A 161 18.96 -21.84 -10.09
N LYS A 162 20.06 -22.45 -9.64
CA LYS A 162 20.01 -23.56 -8.67
C LYS A 162 19.50 -23.19 -7.27
N ARG A 163 19.62 -21.92 -6.87
CA ARG A 163 19.32 -21.47 -5.49
C ARG A 163 18.02 -20.70 -5.35
N LEU A 164 17.56 -20.07 -6.43
CA LEU A 164 16.53 -19.05 -6.41
C LEU A 164 15.35 -19.38 -7.34
N SER A 165 15.45 -20.38 -8.23
CA SER A 165 14.40 -20.69 -9.22
C SER A 165 13.07 -21.14 -8.62
N ASP A 166 13.03 -21.50 -7.34
CA ASP A 166 11.75 -21.83 -6.69
C ASP A 166 10.91 -20.58 -6.43
N HIS A 167 11.51 -19.38 -6.52
CA HIS A 167 10.81 -18.12 -6.37
C HIS A 167 10.31 -17.61 -7.74
N PRO A 168 9.03 -17.25 -7.89
CA PRO A 168 8.43 -16.94 -9.19
C PRO A 168 9.10 -15.77 -9.91
N VAL A 169 9.56 -14.76 -9.18
CA VAL A 169 10.25 -13.59 -9.76
C VAL A 169 11.63 -13.96 -10.31
N TYR A 170 12.42 -14.77 -9.59
CA TYR A 170 13.78 -15.10 -10.04
C TYR A 170 13.75 -16.13 -11.16
N ASP A 171 12.82 -17.09 -11.11
CA ASP A 171 12.60 -18.04 -12.21
C ASP A 171 12.20 -17.32 -13.50
N PHE A 172 11.33 -16.31 -13.39
CA PHE A 172 10.97 -15.44 -14.50
C PHE A 172 12.19 -14.75 -15.11
N TRP A 173 12.97 -13.99 -14.34
CA TRP A 173 14.11 -13.24 -14.88
C TRP A 173 15.19 -14.14 -15.44
N LEU A 174 15.57 -15.21 -14.73
CA LEU A 174 16.60 -16.14 -15.18
C LEU A 174 16.19 -16.88 -16.45
N THR A 175 14.89 -17.18 -16.62
CA THR A 175 14.39 -17.80 -17.86
C THR A 175 14.29 -16.78 -18.98
N LEU A 176 13.80 -15.57 -18.70
CA LEU A 176 13.67 -14.51 -19.69
C LEU A 176 15.02 -14.15 -20.31
N MET A 177 16.09 -14.07 -19.50
CA MET A 177 17.45 -13.82 -19.97
C MET A 177 18.02 -14.90 -20.89
N GLU A 178 17.46 -16.12 -20.87
CA GLU A 178 17.86 -17.23 -21.75
C GLU A 178 16.90 -17.39 -22.95
N SER A 179 15.83 -16.60 -23.02
CA SER A 179 14.72 -16.76 -23.97
C SER A 179 14.65 -15.63 -25.00
N ASN A 180 13.86 -15.82 -26.06
CA ASN A 180 13.44 -14.72 -26.93
C ASN A 180 12.32 -13.92 -26.25
N TRP A 181 12.53 -12.62 -26.07
CA TRP A 181 11.64 -11.77 -25.27
C TRP A 181 10.29 -11.54 -25.94
N ASP A 182 10.27 -11.31 -27.26
CA ASP A 182 9.03 -11.07 -28.01
C ASP A 182 8.08 -12.27 -27.90
N VAL A 183 8.64 -13.48 -28.04
CA VAL A 183 7.88 -14.72 -27.88
C VAL A 183 7.45 -14.94 -26.43
N PHE A 184 8.27 -14.53 -25.46
CA PHE A 184 7.99 -14.74 -24.03
C PHE A 184 6.81 -13.88 -23.54
N PHE A 185 6.68 -12.66 -24.07
CA PHE A 185 5.63 -11.71 -23.71
C PHE A 185 4.41 -11.72 -24.65
N ASP A 186 4.45 -12.45 -25.76
CA ASP A 186 3.30 -12.63 -26.65
C ASP A 186 2.18 -13.44 -25.96
N THR A 187 1.26 -12.71 -25.34
CA THR A 187 0.06 -13.28 -24.70
C THR A 187 -1.21 -13.11 -25.53
N GLU A 188 -1.10 -12.53 -26.73
CA GLU A 188 -2.26 -12.29 -27.59
C GLU A 188 -2.44 -13.43 -28.58
N THR A 189 -1.35 -13.91 -29.19
CA THR A 189 -1.41 -14.99 -30.17
C THR A 189 -1.12 -16.36 -29.55
N ARG A 190 -0.59 -16.38 -28.31
CA ARG A 190 -0.17 -17.60 -27.62
C ARG A 190 -0.75 -17.68 -26.22
N VAL A 191 -0.76 -18.91 -25.69
CA VAL A 191 -1.05 -19.15 -24.27
C VAL A 191 0.02 -18.44 -23.42
N PRO A 192 -0.38 -17.61 -22.43
CA PRO A 192 0.57 -16.88 -21.61
C PRO A 192 1.58 -17.80 -20.93
N ASN A 193 2.86 -17.41 -20.96
CA ASN A 193 3.90 -18.16 -20.27
C ASN A 193 3.59 -18.26 -18.76
N GLN A 194 3.71 -19.46 -18.20
CA GLN A 194 3.39 -19.70 -16.78
C GLN A 194 4.29 -18.89 -15.85
N LYS A 195 5.58 -18.77 -16.14
CA LYS A 195 6.54 -18.02 -15.31
C LYS A 195 6.24 -16.53 -15.32
N LEU A 196 5.88 -15.99 -16.48
CA LEU A 196 5.37 -14.62 -16.63
C LEU A 196 4.13 -14.40 -15.75
N THR A 197 3.15 -15.29 -15.86
CA THR A 197 1.89 -15.21 -15.13
C THR A 197 2.11 -15.26 -13.62
N LEU A 198 2.94 -16.19 -13.13
CA LEU A 198 3.26 -16.33 -11.71
C LEU A 198 4.03 -15.13 -11.16
N CYS A 199 5.02 -14.63 -11.91
CA CYS A 199 5.77 -13.43 -11.55
C CYS A 199 4.86 -12.21 -11.46
N PHE A 200 3.96 -12.04 -12.44
CA PHE A 200 3.03 -10.92 -12.46
C PHE A 200 2.03 -10.98 -11.30
N GLN A 201 1.46 -12.16 -11.02
CA GLN A 201 0.58 -12.36 -9.86
C GLN A 201 1.30 -12.04 -8.55
N PHE A 202 2.55 -12.50 -8.40
CA PHE A 202 3.38 -12.19 -7.24
C PHE A 202 3.62 -10.69 -7.10
N ALA A 203 4.07 -10.03 -8.18
CA ALA A 203 4.38 -8.61 -8.19
C ALA A 203 3.17 -7.76 -7.78
N ILE A 204 1.99 -8.09 -8.31
CA ILE A 204 0.73 -7.44 -7.94
C ILE A 204 0.43 -7.68 -6.46
N ARG A 205 0.41 -8.95 -6.03
CA ARG A 205 0.01 -9.37 -4.69
C ARG A 205 0.87 -8.73 -3.58
N HIS A 206 2.16 -8.57 -3.83
CA HIS A 206 3.13 -8.05 -2.87
C HIS A 206 3.56 -6.60 -3.16
N GLY A 207 2.91 -5.93 -4.11
CA GLY A 207 3.06 -4.48 -4.29
C GLY A 207 4.39 -4.03 -4.89
N TYR A 208 5.00 -4.85 -5.75
CA TYR A 208 6.23 -4.48 -6.48
C TYR A 208 5.89 -3.66 -7.73
N PHE A 209 5.56 -2.38 -7.52
CA PHE A 209 5.05 -1.46 -8.54
C PHE A 209 5.87 -1.46 -9.85
N GLN A 210 7.20 -1.32 -9.78
CA GLN A 210 8.04 -1.26 -10.99
C GLN A 210 8.00 -2.55 -11.80
N LEU A 211 7.93 -3.71 -11.12
CA LEU A 211 7.79 -4.99 -11.79
C LEU A 211 6.38 -5.18 -12.39
N VAL A 212 5.34 -4.70 -11.69
CA VAL A 212 3.97 -4.66 -12.22
C VAL A 212 3.91 -3.81 -13.48
N GLU A 213 4.44 -2.58 -13.45
CA GLU A 213 4.47 -1.66 -14.59
C GLU A 213 5.28 -2.24 -15.75
N TYR A 214 6.47 -2.79 -15.47
CA TYR A 214 7.32 -3.41 -16.48
C TYR A 214 6.62 -4.54 -17.25
N ILE A 215 5.92 -5.44 -16.53
CA ILE A 215 5.17 -6.53 -17.15
C ILE A 215 3.90 -6.00 -17.83
N TRP A 216 3.17 -5.09 -17.19
CA TRP A 216 1.92 -4.52 -17.70
C TRP A 216 2.08 -3.92 -19.09
N GLU A 217 3.18 -3.21 -19.34
CA GLU A 217 3.44 -2.57 -20.64
C GLU A 217 3.91 -3.54 -21.74
N LYS A 218 4.06 -4.84 -21.45
CA LYS A 218 4.56 -5.86 -22.41
C LYS A 218 3.56 -6.95 -22.77
N ILE A 219 2.50 -7.11 -21.99
CA ILE A 219 1.48 -8.15 -22.22
C ILE A 219 0.26 -7.57 -22.94
N GLY A 220 -0.60 -8.44 -23.47
CA GLY A 220 -1.85 -8.06 -24.14
C GLY A 220 -2.98 -7.73 -23.16
N ASP A 221 -3.97 -6.97 -23.63
CA ASP A 221 -5.04 -6.40 -22.79
C ASP A 221 -5.92 -7.46 -22.10
N ASN A 222 -6.20 -8.58 -22.78
CA ASN A 222 -6.96 -9.69 -22.19
C ASN A 222 -6.24 -10.26 -20.94
N THR A 223 -4.92 -10.42 -21.01
CA THR A 223 -4.10 -10.92 -19.91
C THR A 223 -4.00 -9.91 -18.77
N LYS A 224 -3.89 -8.62 -19.10
CA LYS A 224 -3.91 -7.51 -18.13
C LYS A 224 -5.20 -7.51 -17.32
N GLU A 225 -6.35 -7.56 -17.99
CA GLU A 225 -7.65 -7.56 -17.34
C GLU A 225 -7.83 -8.83 -16.49
N TYR A 226 -7.58 -10.01 -17.06
CA TYR A 226 -7.80 -11.29 -16.37
C TYR A 226 -6.96 -11.41 -15.10
N ILE A 227 -5.63 -11.27 -15.20
CA ILE A 227 -4.73 -11.40 -14.03
C ILE A 227 -4.93 -10.22 -13.08
N GLY A 228 -5.10 -9.01 -13.62
CA GLY A 228 -5.29 -7.80 -12.83
C GLY A 228 -6.55 -7.88 -11.95
N LEU A 229 -7.70 -8.27 -12.51
CA LEU A 229 -8.94 -8.46 -11.74
C LEU A 229 -8.82 -9.59 -10.72
N LEU A 230 -8.16 -10.69 -11.08
CA LEU A 230 -7.96 -11.83 -10.18
C LEU A 230 -7.16 -11.41 -8.92
N GLN A 231 -6.10 -10.63 -9.08
CA GLN A 231 -5.27 -10.18 -7.96
C GLN A 231 -5.79 -8.90 -7.28
N TRP A 232 -6.62 -8.10 -7.95
CA TRP A 232 -7.19 -6.86 -7.42
C TRP A 232 -7.89 -7.05 -6.07
N ARG A 233 -8.66 -8.13 -5.93
CA ARG A 233 -9.31 -8.48 -4.66
C ARG A 233 -8.29 -8.59 -3.52
N SER A 234 -7.19 -9.31 -3.74
CA SER A 234 -6.14 -9.51 -2.73
C SER A 234 -5.49 -8.18 -2.33
N LEU A 235 -5.27 -7.29 -3.29
CA LEU A 235 -4.75 -5.95 -3.03
C LEU A 235 -5.69 -5.10 -2.16
N CYS A 236 -6.99 -5.10 -2.46
CA CYS A 236 -7.98 -4.42 -1.61
C CYS A 236 -8.03 -5.02 -0.19
N PHE A 237 -7.76 -6.33 -0.06
CA PHE A 237 -7.69 -6.97 1.25
C PHE A 237 -6.45 -6.58 2.06
N ARG A 238 -5.31 -6.42 1.40
CA ARG A 238 -4.04 -6.06 2.05
C ARG A 238 -3.95 -4.57 2.33
N ALA A 239 -4.31 -3.73 1.36
CA ALA A 239 -4.35 -2.26 1.46
C ALA A 239 -3.05 -1.66 2.04
N ARG A 240 -1.91 -2.03 1.45
CA ARG A 240 -0.56 -1.63 1.92
C ARG A 240 0.25 -0.86 0.87
N ASP A 241 0.14 -1.26 -0.39
CA ASP A 241 1.03 -0.80 -1.45
C ASP A 241 0.35 0.25 -2.34
N ARG A 242 0.55 1.53 -1.97
CA ARG A 242 -0.15 2.68 -2.57
C ARG A 242 0.07 2.78 -4.07
N ASP A 243 1.32 2.70 -4.50
CA ASP A 243 1.70 2.95 -5.90
C ASP A 243 1.14 1.84 -6.82
N THR A 244 1.27 0.57 -6.42
CA THR A 244 0.65 -0.57 -7.11
C THR A 244 -0.86 -0.49 -7.13
N MET A 245 -1.50 -0.14 -6.01
CA MET A 245 -2.96 -0.01 -5.94
C MET A 245 -3.48 1.11 -6.86
N ARG A 246 -2.86 2.30 -6.82
CA ARG A 246 -3.24 3.43 -7.68
C ARG A 246 -3.10 3.10 -9.15
N PHE A 247 -1.98 2.49 -9.53
CA PHE A 247 -1.72 2.08 -10.91
C PHE A 247 -2.78 1.08 -11.40
N LEU A 248 -2.95 -0.03 -10.68
CA LEU A 248 -3.91 -1.07 -11.08
C LEU A 248 -5.35 -0.57 -11.04
N CYS A 249 -5.73 0.20 -10.03
CA CYS A 249 -7.06 0.80 -9.96
C CYS A 249 -7.34 1.64 -11.22
N THR A 250 -6.38 2.49 -11.60
CA THR A 250 -6.54 3.38 -12.77
C THR A 250 -6.67 2.58 -14.05
N LYS A 251 -5.75 1.63 -14.28
CA LYS A 251 -5.72 0.83 -15.50
C LYS A 251 -6.91 -0.13 -15.60
N LEU A 252 -7.26 -0.82 -14.52
CA LEU A 252 -8.41 -1.75 -14.51
C LEU A 252 -9.75 -1.01 -14.59
N CYS A 253 -9.90 0.16 -13.99
CA CYS A 253 -11.12 0.95 -14.15
C CYS A 253 -11.29 1.51 -15.56
N ALA A 254 -10.21 1.80 -16.27
CA ALA A 254 -10.29 2.17 -17.68
C ALA A 254 -10.76 1.01 -18.56
N MET A 255 -10.44 -0.23 -18.18
CA MET A 255 -10.86 -1.45 -18.91
C MET A 255 -12.27 -1.92 -18.51
N ASN A 256 -12.55 -2.02 -17.21
CA ASN A 256 -13.79 -2.61 -16.68
C ASN A 256 -14.21 -1.98 -15.34
N PRO A 257 -14.81 -0.78 -15.36
CA PRO A 257 -15.15 -0.05 -14.14
C PRO A 257 -16.23 -0.75 -13.29
N VAL A 258 -17.16 -1.47 -13.94
CA VAL A 258 -18.23 -2.21 -13.26
C VAL A 258 -17.67 -3.44 -12.54
N GLY A 259 -16.82 -4.23 -13.20
CA GLY A 259 -16.19 -5.41 -12.63
C GLY A 259 -15.31 -5.06 -11.43
N VAL A 260 -14.50 -4.00 -11.57
CA VAL A 260 -13.65 -3.50 -10.48
C VAL A 260 -14.49 -3.03 -9.29
N ALA A 261 -15.57 -2.27 -9.52
CA ALA A 261 -16.46 -1.81 -8.45
C ALA A 261 -17.08 -2.99 -7.68
N ARG A 262 -17.61 -3.99 -8.40
CA ARG A 262 -18.22 -5.18 -7.80
C ARG A 262 -17.24 -5.97 -6.93
N ILE A 263 -16.02 -6.19 -7.42
CA ILE A 263 -14.98 -6.93 -6.66
C ILE A 263 -14.51 -6.12 -5.45
N SER A 264 -14.42 -4.80 -5.59
CA SER A 264 -13.97 -3.90 -4.52
C SER A 264 -14.99 -3.79 -3.39
N TRP A 265 -16.28 -3.85 -3.72
CA TRP A 265 -17.37 -3.60 -2.77
C TRP A 265 -17.31 -4.46 -1.53
N THR A 266 -17.11 -5.78 -1.67
CA THR A 266 -17.04 -6.69 -0.51
C THR A 266 -15.92 -6.29 0.44
N ALA A 267 -14.69 -6.11 -0.08
CA ALA A 267 -13.54 -5.74 0.75
C ALA A 267 -13.72 -4.34 1.38
N PHE A 268 -14.35 -3.43 0.65
CA PHE A 268 -14.60 -2.06 1.09
C PHE A 268 -15.68 -1.99 2.17
N PHE A 269 -16.84 -2.59 1.93
CA PHE A 269 -17.96 -2.64 2.86
C PHE A 269 -17.61 -3.42 4.13
N ASP A 270 -16.90 -4.55 4.01
CA ASP A 270 -16.41 -5.30 5.19
C ASP A 270 -15.47 -4.43 6.04
N THR A 271 -14.60 -3.64 5.41
CA THR A 271 -13.69 -2.73 6.11
C THR A 271 -14.46 -1.61 6.81
N PHE A 272 -15.44 -1.01 6.12
CA PHE A 272 -16.33 0.01 6.67
C PHE A 272 -17.14 -0.52 7.86
N TYR A 273 -17.84 -1.64 7.68
CA TYR A 273 -18.69 -2.23 8.70
C TYR A 273 -17.92 -2.57 9.97
N ASN A 274 -16.73 -3.17 9.84
CA ASN A 274 -15.86 -3.46 10.99
C ASN A 274 -15.26 -2.21 11.64
N SER A 275 -15.23 -1.06 10.96
CA SER A 275 -14.81 0.21 11.54
C SER A 275 -15.92 0.89 12.36
N VAL A 276 -17.19 0.60 12.05
CA VAL A 276 -18.37 1.28 12.61
C VAL A 276 -19.10 0.44 13.67
N ASN A 277 -19.28 -0.86 13.44
CA ASN A 277 -20.19 -1.68 14.24
C ASN A 277 -19.52 -2.48 15.37
N ASN A 278 -18.23 -2.27 15.61
CA ASN A 278 -17.44 -3.14 16.47
C ASN A 278 -17.33 -2.55 17.89
N GLU A 279 -18.48 -2.40 18.56
CA GLU A 279 -18.66 -1.76 19.88
C GLU A 279 -17.84 -2.42 21.01
N GLN A 280 -17.44 -3.68 20.84
CA GLN A 280 -16.65 -4.45 21.83
C GLN A 280 -15.16 -4.56 21.50
N SER A 281 -14.72 -3.99 20.37
CA SER A 281 -13.33 -4.14 19.94
C SER A 281 -12.43 -3.07 20.53
N ASP A 282 -11.21 -3.47 20.92
CA ASP A 282 -10.14 -2.58 21.35
C ASP A 282 -9.98 -1.42 20.35
N ILE A 283 -9.76 -0.19 20.86
CA ILE A 283 -9.51 1.03 20.10
C ILE A 283 -8.43 0.79 19.01
N VAL A 284 -7.48 -0.10 19.27
CA VAL A 284 -6.44 -0.50 18.31
C VAL A 284 -7.03 -1.19 17.06
N VAL A 285 -8.05 -2.04 17.23
CA VAL A 285 -8.70 -2.79 16.15
C VAL A 285 -9.60 -1.88 15.32
N GLN A 286 -10.41 -1.02 15.96
CA GLN A 286 -11.23 -0.04 15.24
C GLN A 286 -10.36 0.90 14.38
N ASN A 287 -9.26 1.41 14.96
CA ASN A 287 -8.31 2.25 14.23
C ASN A 287 -7.65 1.54 13.04
N LYS A 288 -7.46 0.22 13.10
CA LYS A 288 -6.94 -0.56 11.97
C LYS A 288 -7.90 -0.57 10.79
N PHE A 289 -9.19 -0.83 11.03
CA PHE A 289 -10.20 -0.85 9.96
C PHE A 289 -10.45 0.54 9.39
N ARG A 290 -10.52 1.56 10.24
CA ARG A 290 -10.63 2.94 9.78
C ARG A 290 -9.46 3.37 8.89
N LYS A 291 -8.22 3.16 9.34
CA LYS A 291 -7.03 3.48 8.51
C LYS A 291 -7.03 2.74 7.18
N ARG A 292 -7.57 1.52 7.16
CA ARG A 292 -7.71 0.74 5.93
C ARG A 292 -8.80 1.30 5.02
N LEU A 293 -9.93 1.75 5.57
CA LEU A 293 -10.97 2.44 4.80
C LEU A 293 -10.40 3.72 4.17
N GLU A 294 -9.71 4.53 4.97
CA GLU A 294 -9.02 5.75 4.52
C GLU A 294 -8.06 5.44 3.37
N PHE A 295 -7.19 4.44 3.57
CA PHE A 295 -6.28 3.97 2.53
C PHE A 295 -7.00 3.58 1.24
N LEU A 296 -8.10 2.82 1.32
CA LEU A 296 -8.82 2.39 0.12
C LEU A 296 -9.40 3.60 -0.64
N ILE A 297 -10.08 4.52 0.04
CA ILE A 297 -10.69 5.70 -0.60
C ILE A 297 -9.63 6.61 -1.24
N GLU A 298 -8.55 6.89 -0.53
CA GLU A 298 -7.48 7.79 -0.98
C GLU A 298 -6.71 7.24 -2.18
N ASN A 299 -6.61 5.91 -2.31
CA ASN A 299 -5.81 5.26 -3.36
C ASN A 299 -6.64 4.67 -4.51
N CYS A 300 -7.97 4.68 -4.41
CA CYS A 300 -8.86 4.45 -5.54
C CYS A 300 -8.86 5.63 -6.52
N CYS A 301 -8.97 5.34 -7.82
CA CYS A 301 -9.18 6.36 -8.84
C CYS A 301 -10.58 7.02 -8.66
N PRO A 302 -10.80 8.22 -9.22
CA PRO A 302 -12.06 8.95 -9.05
C PRO A 302 -13.29 8.16 -9.49
N GLU A 303 -13.21 7.40 -10.59
CA GLU A 303 -14.31 6.59 -11.12
C GLU A 303 -14.72 5.48 -10.13
N LEU A 304 -13.75 4.73 -9.60
CA LEU A 304 -14.04 3.68 -8.63
C LEU A 304 -14.58 4.27 -7.33
N ARG A 305 -13.97 5.36 -6.84
CA ARG A 305 -14.41 6.05 -5.63
C ARG A 305 -15.86 6.49 -5.75
N LYS A 306 -16.23 7.13 -6.86
CA LYS A 306 -17.62 7.53 -7.14
C LYS A 306 -18.58 6.35 -7.09
N ARG A 307 -18.24 5.24 -7.74
CA ARG A 307 -19.07 4.01 -7.75
C ARG A 307 -19.23 3.41 -6.36
N LEU A 308 -18.15 3.29 -5.59
CA LEU A 308 -18.18 2.72 -4.24
C LEU A 308 -19.03 3.56 -3.29
N LEU A 309 -18.91 4.88 -3.33
CA LEU A 309 -19.67 5.79 -2.47
C LEU A 309 -21.17 5.81 -2.83
N ASN A 310 -21.55 5.54 -4.08
CA ASN A 310 -22.93 5.49 -4.54
C ASN A 310 -23.58 4.10 -4.37
N MET A 311 -22.79 3.08 -4.08
CA MET A 311 -23.21 1.70 -4.14
C MET A 311 -24.34 1.42 -3.14
N GLU A 312 -25.31 0.59 -3.56
CA GLU A 312 -26.49 0.24 -2.77
C GLU A 312 -27.26 1.47 -2.24
N ASN A 313 -27.40 2.51 -3.07
CA ASN A 313 -28.07 3.78 -2.74
C ASN A 313 -27.41 4.51 -1.56
N PHE A 314 -26.10 4.74 -1.66
CA PHE A 314 -25.30 5.45 -0.64
C PHE A 314 -25.28 4.75 0.72
N ARG A 315 -25.30 3.40 0.73
CA ARG A 315 -25.44 2.61 1.96
C ARG A 315 -24.44 2.99 3.04
N ILE A 316 -23.15 3.05 2.71
CA ILE A 316 -22.09 3.41 3.68
C ILE A 316 -22.27 4.81 4.28
N VAL A 317 -22.78 5.78 3.49
CA VAL A 317 -23.00 7.16 3.95
C VAL A 317 -24.18 7.17 4.90
N SER A 318 -25.26 6.47 4.53
CA SER A 318 -26.44 6.32 5.37
C SER A 318 -26.16 5.56 6.67
N ASP A 319 -25.33 4.53 6.63
CA ASP A 319 -24.97 3.74 7.81
C ASP A 319 -24.04 4.54 8.72
N ALA A 320 -23.06 5.28 8.17
CA ALA A 320 -22.22 6.18 8.97
C ALA A 320 -23.05 7.26 9.69
N PHE A 321 -24.11 7.77 9.04
CA PHE A 321 -25.06 8.69 9.64
C PHE A 321 -25.88 8.01 10.74
N ARG A 322 -26.50 6.85 10.46
CA ARG A 322 -27.34 6.09 11.40
C ARG A 322 -26.60 5.69 12.67
N TYR A 323 -25.35 5.27 12.54
CA TYR A 323 -24.50 4.86 13.66
C TYR A 323 -23.74 6.02 14.31
N ASN A 324 -24.09 7.28 13.98
CA ASN A 324 -23.49 8.50 14.51
C ASN A 324 -21.95 8.53 14.44
N GLN A 325 -21.39 8.04 13.33
CA GLN A 325 -19.95 7.96 13.11
C GLN A 325 -19.41 9.25 12.52
N ALA A 326 -19.36 10.31 13.32
CA ALA A 326 -19.08 11.67 12.85
C ALA A 326 -17.79 11.79 12.01
N GLU A 327 -16.70 11.16 12.46
CA GLU A 327 -15.41 11.26 11.76
C GLU A 327 -15.41 10.49 10.44
N THR A 328 -15.95 9.28 10.42
CA THR A 328 -16.09 8.48 9.19
C THR A 328 -17.04 9.15 8.21
N PHE A 329 -18.15 9.71 8.70
CA PHE A 329 -19.12 10.43 7.89
C PHE A 329 -18.47 11.66 7.22
N ALA A 330 -17.79 12.51 7.99
CA ALA A 330 -17.05 13.66 7.45
C ALA A 330 -16.02 13.24 6.40
N PHE A 331 -15.23 12.19 6.68
CA PHE A 331 -14.25 11.65 5.73
C PHE A 331 -14.89 11.20 4.42
N LEU A 332 -16.04 10.51 4.46
CA LEU A 332 -16.76 10.10 3.25
C LEU A 332 -17.22 11.31 2.44
N LEU A 333 -17.78 12.34 3.09
CA LEU A 333 -18.25 13.56 2.43
C LEU A 333 -17.14 14.37 1.77
N GLU A 334 -15.93 14.37 2.33
CA GLU A 334 -14.76 15.02 1.72
C GLU A 334 -14.43 14.44 0.33
N HIS A 335 -14.79 13.18 0.11
CA HIS A 335 -14.44 12.37 -1.05
C HIS A 335 -15.58 12.21 -2.07
N MET A 336 -16.71 12.89 -1.84
CA MET A 336 -17.87 12.91 -2.75
C MET A 336 -17.85 14.16 -3.63
N ASP A 337 -18.30 14.01 -4.88
CA ASP A 337 -18.58 15.13 -5.77
C ASP A 337 -19.92 15.82 -5.44
N GLY A 338 -20.18 16.98 -6.05
CA GLY A 338 -21.39 17.77 -5.77
C GLY A 338 -22.71 17.05 -6.08
N ASP A 339 -22.74 16.21 -7.12
CA ASP A 339 -23.92 15.41 -7.47
C ASP A 339 -24.17 14.32 -6.44
N GLN A 340 -23.10 13.62 -6.04
CA GLN A 340 -23.15 12.60 -5.01
C GLN A 340 -23.64 13.19 -3.68
N LEU A 341 -23.16 14.38 -3.29
CA LEU A 341 -23.59 15.05 -2.08
C LEU A 341 -25.08 15.41 -2.12
N ARG A 342 -25.58 15.96 -3.23
CA ARG A 342 -27.02 16.25 -3.39
C ARG A 342 -27.87 15.01 -3.23
N ASN A 343 -27.53 13.94 -3.95
CA ASN A 343 -28.32 12.71 -3.95
C ASN A 343 -28.25 11.97 -2.61
N ALA A 344 -27.08 11.94 -1.97
CA ALA A 344 -26.94 11.35 -0.65
C ALA A 344 -27.72 12.13 0.42
N ARG A 345 -27.86 13.45 0.27
CA ARG A 345 -28.61 14.28 1.22
C ARG A 345 -30.08 13.88 1.25
N GLU A 346 -30.68 13.59 0.10
CA GLU A 346 -32.07 13.11 0.03
C GLU A 346 -32.25 11.78 0.77
N VAL A 347 -31.21 10.93 0.83
CA VAL A 347 -31.24 9.69 1.62
C VAL A 347 -31.12 10.00 3.11
N VAL A 348 -30.21 10.89 3.50
CA VAL A 348 -29.98 11.30 4.90
C VAL A 348 -31.18 12.04 5.49
N ASP A 349 -31.77 12.98 4.75
CA ASP A 349 -32.94 13.76 5.18
C ASP A 349 -34.12 12.81 5.49
N ARG A 350 -34.36 11.80 4.64
CA ARG A 350 -35.37 10.75 4.89
C ARG A 350 -35.11 9.91 6.15
N ILE A 351 -33.86 9.77 6.58
CA ILE A 351 -33.49 9.05 7.81
C ILE A 351 -33.70 9.97 9.03
N GLN A 352 -33.26 11.23 8.93
CA GLN A 352 -33.42 12.22 10.00
C GLN A 352 -34.90 12.48 10.30
N ASP A 353 -35.74 12.64 9.27
CA ASP A 353 -37.19 12.85 9.43
C ASP A 353 -37.87 11.72 10.22
N ARG A 354 -37.29 10.51 10.20
CA ARG A 354 -37.83 9.34 10.92
C ARG A 354 -37.34 9.23 12.37
N TYR A 355 -36.14 9.73 12.69
CA TYR A 355 -35.48 9.47 13.97
C TYR A 355 -35.13 10.72 14.79
N ASN A 356 -35.38 11.93 14.25
CA ASN A 356 -35.27 13.26 14.88
C ASN A 356 -34.30 13.35 16.08
N ASP A 357 -33.03 12.98 15.84
CA ASP A 357 -31.97 12.97 16.85
C ASP A 357 -31.07 14.22 16.70
N VAL A 358 -30.65 14.79 17.84
CA VAL A 358 -29.78 15.97 17.93
C VAL A 358 -28.41 15.70 17.31
N ASN A 359 -27.89 14.48 17.41
CA ASN A 359 -26.62 14.14 16.77
C ASN A 359 -26.77 14.04 15.25
N GLY A 360 -27.88 13.48 14.76
CA GLY A 360 -28.23 13.48 13.35
C GLY A 360 -28.35 14.89 12.77
N GLU A 361 -28.90 15.83 13.53
CA GLU A 361 -28.97 17.25 13.17
C GLU A 361 -27.56 17.82 12.90
N ARG A 362 -26.59 17.54 13.77
CA ARG A 362 -25.19 18.00 13.62
C ARG A 362 -24.52 17.44 12.37
N LEU A 363 -24.67 16.13 12.12
CA LEU A 363 -24.10 15.49 10.93
C LEU A 363 -24.74 16.04 9.65
N ARG A 364 -26.05 16.27 9.67
CA ARG A 364 -26.77 16.90 8.57
C ARG A 364 -26.25 18.31 8.28
N HIS A 365 -26.01 19.12 9.32
CA HIS A 365 -25.39 20.44 9.15
C HIS A 365 -23.99 20.37 8.53
N ALA A 366 -23.17 19.40 8.93
CA ALA A 366 -21.84 19.19 8.32
C ALA A 366 -21.95 18.85 6.82
N MET A 367 -22.95 18.03 6.44
CA MET A 367 -23.23 17.70 5.05
C MET A 367 -23.66 18.92 4.23
N ILE A 368 -24.59 19.73 4.77
CA ILE A 368 -25.05 20.96 4.13
C ILE A 368 -23.90 21.94 3.93
N HIS A 369 -23.06 22.12 4.96
CA HIS A 369 -21.88 22.97 4.88
C HIS A 369 -20.93 22.47 3.79
N ARG A 370 -20.64 21.16 3.73
CA ARG A 370 -19.77 20.60 2.69
C ARG A 370 -20.33 20.85 1.28
N GLN A 371 -21.63 20.68 1.09
CA GLN A 371 -22.31 20.96 -0.18
C GLN A 371 -22.10 22.43 -0.62
N MET A 372 -22.20 23.39 0.30
CA MET A 372 -21.96 24.81 0.01
C MET A 372 -20.50 25.11 -0.36
N THR A 373 -19.54 24.32 0.11
CA THR A 373 -18.10 24.52 -0.18
C THR A 373 -17.61 23.90 -1.49
N ILE A 374 -18.38 22.99 -2.09
CA ILE A 374 -18.06 22.36 -3.40
C ILE A 374 -18.93 22.94 -4.53
N GLY A 375 -20.07 23.53 -4.18
CA GLY A 375 -21.10 24.02 -5.10
C GLY A 375 -20.65 25.13 -6.03
#